data_AF-A0A1X7QXF5-F1
#
_entry.id   AF-A0A1X7QXF5-F1
#
_cell.length_a   1.000
_cell.length_b   1.000
_cell.length_c   1.000
_cell.angle_alpha   90.00
_cell.angle_beta   90.00
_cell.angle_gamma   90.00
#
_symmetry.space_group_name_H-M   'P 1'
#
loop_
_entity.id
_entity.type
_entity.pdbx_description
1 polymer ?
#
loop_
_entity_poly.entity_id
_entity_poly.type
_entity_poly.pdbx_seq_one_letter_code
_entity_poly.pdbx_strand_id
1 'polypeptide(L)'
;MSDIRYSFLNTLDYLPCDIVRTLWLLQTLDGKLRDLDQSDEQFKYYGDNLKTQSRFLGDLVGKETGRLQDQTQELEFQLIVKKRYNTFLKNKPHLIKKLNKKLKKPAVIKTRKNKMKLSINLKQLRKEVIKEHRSNSITPTPTSDKSNNNNSNDIPEDIYCWCQQPSFGDMVACDNDNCPREWFHYSCVGITKPPKGKWFCSTKCQKEWKTKSRQNIKQHRN
;
A
#
# COMPACT_ATOMS: atom_id res chain seq x y z
N MET A 1 -21.22 34.85 9.07
CA MET A 1 -21.30 33.91 7.92
C MET A 1 -19.87 33.59 7.54
N SER A 2 -19.39 32.37 7.80
CA SER A 2 -18.01 31.98 7.45
C SER A 2 -17.88 31.93 5.93
N ASP A 3 -16.87 32.61 5.40
CA ASP A 3 -16.58 32.64 3.96
C ASP A 3 -16.30 31.22 3.46
N ILE A 4 -17.11 30.76 2.49
CA ILE A 4 -17.11 29.41 1.93
C ILE A 4 -15.70 29.02 1.45
N ARG A 5 -14.90 30.00 0.98
CA ARG A 5 -13.52 29.80 0.52
C ARG A 5 -12.60 29.27 1.62
N TYR A 6 -12.76 29.71 2.87
CA TYR A 6 -11.98 29.21 4.01
C TYR A 6 -12.47 27.85 4.51
N SER A 7 -13.78 27.55 4.38
CA SER A 7 -14.30 26.22 4.65
C SER A 7 -13.76 25.18 3.66
N PHE A 8 -13.61 25.56 2.39
CA PHE A 8 -13.10 24.68 1.34
C PHE A 8 -11.64 24.27 1.60
N LEU A 9 -10.77 25.21 1.95
CA LEU A 9 -9.35 24.94 2.23
C LEU A 9 -9.16 23.92 3.36
N ASN A 10 -9.87 24.07 4.49
CA ASN A 10 -9.81 23.10 5.59
C ASN A 10 -10.34 21.70 5.20
N THR A 11 -11.15 21.57 4.14
CA THR A 11 -11.62 20.27 3.65
C THR A 11 -10.69 19.61 2.64
N LEU A 12 -9.76 20.36 2.01
CA LEU A 12 -8.81 19.79 1.03
C LEU A 12 -7.78 18.87 1.70
N ASP A 13 -7.35 19.17 2.93
CA ASP A 13 -6.33 18.37 3.66
C ASP A 13 -6.77 16.92 3.94
N TYR A 14 -8.07 16.63 3.86
CA TYR A 14 -8.63 15.29 4.06
C TYR A 14 -8.91 14.54 2.76
N LEU A 15 -8.69 15.17 1.59
CA LEU A 15 -8.90 14.54 0.29
C LEU A 15 -7.60 13.87 -0.21
N PRO A 16 -7.71 12.76 -0.97
CA PRO A 16 -6.58 12.18 -1.70
C PRO A 16 -5.83 13.23 -2.54
N CYS A 17 -4.50 13.16 -2.53
CA CYS A 17 -3.63 14.13 -3.22
C CYS A 17 -3.94 14.27 -4.72
N ASP A 18 -4.35 13.20 -5.39
CA ASP A 18 -4.75 13.23 -6.81
C ASP A 18 -6.01 14.07 -7.03
N ILE A 19 -7.02 13.94 -6.16
CA ILE A 19 -8.25 14.74 -6.21
C ILE A 19 -7.91 16.22 -6.00
N VAL A 20 -7.09 16.54 -5.00
CA VAL A 20 -6.63 17.91 -4.73
C VAL A 20 -5.86 18.48 -5.91
N ARG A 21 -4.93 17.72 -6.50
CA ARG A 21 -4.13 18.14 -7.67
C ARG A 21 -5.00 18.40 -8.88
N THR A 22 -5.98 17.54 -9.16
CA THR A 22 -6.90 17.73 -10.29
C THR A 22 -7.83 18.92 -10.08
N LEU A 23 -8.30 19.19 -8.85
CA LEU A 23 -9.07 20.39 -8.52
C LEU A 23 -8.25 21.69 -8.78
N TRP A 24 -6.98 21.75 -8.35
CA TRP A 24 -6.10 22.89 -8.64
C TRP A 24 -5.82 23.08 -10.14
N LEU A 25 -5.66 21.99 -10.88
CA LEU A 25 -5.49 22.04 -12.33
C LEU A 25 -6.76 22.58 -13.01
N LEU A 26 -7.95 22.09 -12.62
CA LEU A 26 -9.23 22.61 -13.11
C LEU A 26 -9.40 24.10 -12.83
N GLN A 27 -9.09 24.56 -11.62
CA GLN A 27 -9.15 25.98 -11.27
C GLN A 27 -8.20 26.84 -12.12
N THR A 28 -7.02 26.30 -12.46
CA THR A 28 -6.02 26.97 -13.30
C THR A 28 -6.47 27.05 -14.76
N LEU A 29 -7.05 25.96 -15.28
CA LEU A 29 -7.60 25.90 -16.64
C LEU A 29 -8.83 26.81 -16.80
N ASP A 30 -9.71 26.85 -15.80
CA ASP A 30 -10.88 27.74 -15.75
C ASP A 30 -10.47 29.22 -15.69
N GLY A 31 -9.43 29.55 -14.92
CA GLY A 31 -8.84 30.89 -14.91
C GLY A 31 -8.37 31.30 -16.31
N LYS A 32 -7.54 30.48 -16.95
CA LYS A 32 -7.06 30.73 -18.32
C LYS A 32 -8.19 30.89 -19.35
N LEU A 33 -9.29 30.15 -19.22
CA LEU A 33 -10.43 30.25 -20.13
C LEU A 33 -11.22 31.54 -19.97
N ARG A 34 -11.20 32.18 -18.79
CA ARG A 34 -11.85 33.47 -18.55
C ARG A 34 -11.09 34.66 -19.16
N ASP A 35 -9.78 34.49 -19.38
CA ASP A 35 -8.90 35.52 -19.93
C ASP A 35 -8.73 35.43 -21.47
N LEU A 36 -9.35 34.43 -22.13
CA LEU A 36 -9.20 34.16 -23.56
C LEU A 36 -10.51 34.42 -24.34
N ASP A 37 -10.38 35.05 -25.50
CA ASP A 37 -11.50 35.20 -26.44
C ASP A 37 -11.92 33.85 -27.03
N GLN A 38 -13.23 33.69 -27.26
CA GLN A 38 -13.82 32.41 -27.66
C GLN A 38 -13.41 31.93 -29.07
N SER A 39 -12.86 32.84 -29.89
CA SER A 39 -12.28 32.56 -31.21
C SER A 39 -10.80 32.16 -31.18
N ASP A 40 -10.13 32.25 -30.02
CA ASP A 40 -8.73 31.86 -29.89
C ASP A 40 -8.58 30.32 -29.97
N GLU A 41 -7.60 29.85 -30.73
CA GLU A 41 -7.26 28.42 -30.82
C GLU A 41 -6.92 27.83 -29.44
N GLN A 42 -6.32 28.65 -28.55
CA GLN A 42 -6.05 28.30 -27.16
C GLN A 42 -7.33 28.08 -26.35
N PHE A 43 -8.43 28.80 -26.62
CA PHE A 43 -9.70 28.62 -25.91
C PHE A 43 -10.22 27.18 -26.08
N LYS A 44 -10.18 26.65 -27.31
CA LYS A 44 -10.55 25.27 -27.58
C LYS A 44 -9.62 24.29 -26.83
N TYR A 45 -8.31 24.49 -26.91
CA TYR A 45 -7.32 23.63 -26.23
C TYR A 45 -7.55 23.57 -24.72
N TYR A 46 -7.66 24.72 -24.03
CA TYR A 46 -7.89 24.73 -22.58
C TYR A 46 -9.29 24.21 -22.22
N GLY A 47 -10.30 24.46 -23.04
CA GLY A 47 -11.67 23.97 -22.84
C GLY A 47 -11.79 22.45 -22.91
N ASP A 48 -11.13 21.82 -23.89
CA ASP A 48 -11.12 20.36 -24.02
C ASP A 48 -10.25 19.69 -22.95
N ASN A 49 -9.16 20.33 -22.51
CA ASN A 49 -8.43 19.92 -21.31
C ASN A 49 -9.28 20.00 -20.04
N LEU A 50 -10.00 21.11 -19.81
CA LEU A 50 -10.89 21.29 -18.65
C LEU A 50 -11.95 20.19 -18.58
N LYS A 51 -12.63 19.90 -19.70
CA LYS A 51 -13.61 18.79 -19.79
C LYS A 51 -12.97 17.44 -19.46
N THR A 52 -11.76 17.19 -19.94
CA THR A 52 -11.04 15.92 -19.74
C THR A 52 -10.65 15.74 -18.26
N GLN A 53 -10.07 16.78 -17.65
CA GLN A 53 -9.73 16.78 -16.22
C GLN A 53 -10.98 16.68 -15.32
N SER A 54 -12.11 17.25 -15.74
CA SER A 54 -13.38 17.18 -15.01
C SER A 54 -13.95 15.75 -14.98
N ARG A 55 -13.87 15.01 -16.12
CA ARG A 55 -14.21 13.58 -16.15
C ARG A 55 -13.28 12.76 -15.26
N PHE A 56 -11.97 12.98 -15.37
CA PHE A 56 -10.97 12.28 -14.57
C PHE A 56 -11.15 12.52 -13.06
N LEU A 57 -11.50 13.74 -12.64
CA LEU A 57 -11.88 14.03 -11.25
C LEU A 57 -13.10 13.21 -10.82
N GLY A 58 -14.12 13.09 -11.68
CA GLY A 58 -15.28 12.24 -11.44
C GLY A 58 -14.89 10.77 -11.21
N ASP A 59 -13.99 10.23 -12.03
CA ASP A 59 -13.48 8.87 -11.88
C ASP A 59 -12.71 8.66 -10.57
N LEU A 60 -11.88 9.64 -10.16
CA LEU A 60 -11.16 9.61 -8.88
C LEU A 60 -12.12 9.63 -7.68
N VAL A 61 -13.10 10.55 -7.69
CA VAL A 61 -14.11 10.65 -6.63
C VAL A 61 -14.97 9.38 -6.57
N GLY A 62 -15.33 8.80 -7.72
CA GLY A 62 -16.07 7.54 -7.80
C GLY A 62 -15.30 6.36 -7.20
N LYS A 63 -14.02 6.20 -7.54
CA LYS A 63 -13.13 5.17 -6.95
C LYS A 63 -12.99 5.33 -5.44
N GLU A 64 -12.77 6.54 -4.96
CA GLU A 64 -12.61 6.81 -3.52
C GLU A 64 -13.92 6.57 -2.76
N THR A 65 -15.06 6.94 -3.34
CA THR A 65 -16.39 6.65 -2.78
C THR A 65 -16.63 5.14 -2.66
N GLY A 66 -16.34 4.37 -3.71
CA GLY A 66 -16.43 2.91 -3.67
C GLY A 66 -15.53 2.28 -2.61
N ARG A 67 -14.26 2.73 -2.54
CA ARG A 67 -13.29 2.29 -1.51
C ARG A 67 -13.80 2.51 -0.08
N LEU A 68 -14.45 3.66 0.18
CA LEU A 68 -15.03 3.99 1.48
C LEU A 68 -16.31 3.19 1.78
N GLN A 69 -17.12 2.89 0.77
CA GLN A 69 -18.28 2.00 0.90
C GLN A 69 -17.86 0.58 1.28
N ASP A 70 -16.87 0.01 0.58
CA ASP A 70 -16.31 -1.32 0.88
C ASP A 70 -15.75 -1.41 2.30
N GLN A 71 -15.00 -0.39 2.72
CA GLN A 71 -14.48 -0.30 4.09
C GLN A 71 -15.60 -0.22 5.14
N THR A 72 -16.69 0.48 4.84
CA THR A 72 -17.86 0.57 5.73
C THR A 72 -18.52 -0.79 5.89
N GLN A 73 -18.76 -1.50 4.77
CA GLN A 73 -19.36 -2.85 4.78
C GLN A 73 -18.50 -3.87 5.55
N GLU A 74 -17.17 -3.85 5.37
CA GLU A 74 -16.26 -4.73 6.11
C GLU A 74 -16.27 -4.42 7.62
N LEU A 75 -16.30 -3.13 8.01
CA LEU A 75 -16.43 -2.74 9.41
C LEU A 75 -17.77 -3.20 10.03
N GLU A 76 -18.87 -3.10 9.29
CA GLU A 76 -20.18 -3.62 9.71
C GLU A 76 -20.15 -5.15 9.89
N PHE A 77 -19.54 -5.88 8.97
CA PHE A 77 -19.34 -7.33 9.08
C PHE A 77 -18.50 -7.68 10.32
N GLN A 78 -17.39 -6.99 10.56
CA GLN A 78 -16.57 -7.16 11.76
C GLN A 78 -17.36 -6.86 13.05
N LEU A 79 -18.23 -5.85 13.06
CA LEU A 79 -19.12 -5.58 14.18
C LEU A 79 -20.13 -6.72 14.42
N ILE A 80 -20.67 -7.35 13.37
CA ILE A 80 -21.53 -8.54 13.48
C ILE A 80 -20.75 -9.73 14.08
N VAL A 81 -19.55 -10.01 13.58
CA VAL A 81 -18.67 -11.07 14.11
C VAL A 81 -18.31 -10.82 15.56
N LYS A 82 -17.93 -9.59 15.92
CA LYS A 82 -17.61 -9.16 17.29
C LYS A 82 -18.83 -9.29 18.23
N LYS A 83 -20.03 -8.91 17.78
CA LYS A 83 -21.29 -9.12 18.53
C LYS A 83 -21.51 -10.62 18.81
N ARG A 84 -21.42 -11.48 17.78
CA ARG A 84 -21.58 -12.95 17.92
C ARG A 84 -20.56 -13.55 18.89
N TYR A 85 -19.28 -13.18 18.77
CA TYR A 85 -18.22 -13.63 19.66
C TYR A 85 -18.45 -13.21 21.12
N ASN A 86 -18.85 -11.95 21.35
CA ASN A 86 -19.15 -11.44 22.68
C ASN A 86 -20.36 -12.14 23.31
N THR A 87 -21.41 -12.45 22.54
CA THR A 87 -22.55 -13.25 23.01
C THR A 87 -22.14 -14.69 23.35
N PHE A 88 -21.31 -15.33 22.53
CA PHE A 88 -20.75 -16.66 22.84
C PHE A 88 -19.94 -16.66 24.15
N LEU A 89 -19.11 -15.62 24.37
CA LEU A 89 -18.36 -15.45 25.61
C LEU A 89 -19.27 -15.23 26.83
N LYS A 90 -20.31 -14.37 26.72
CA LYS A 90 -21.32 -14.16 27.76
C LYS A 90 -22.00 -15.47 28.15
N ASN A 91 -22.37 -16.30 27.18
CA ASN A 91 -23.03 -17.59 27.40
C ASN A 91 -22.09 -18.68 27.93
N LYS A 92 -20.76 -18.46 27.91
CA LYS A 92 -19.75 -19.39 28.45
C LYS A 92 -18.82 -18.69 29.45
N PRO A 93 -19.35 -18.17 30.58
CA PRO A 93 -18.57 -17.41 31.55
C PRO A 93 -17.45 -18.23 32.21
N HIS A 94 -17.58 -19.55 32.22
CA HIS A 94 -16.52 -20.47 32.65
C HIS A 94 -15.28 -20.41 31.75
N LEU A 95 -15.42 -20.16 30.44
CA LEU A 95 -14.29 -19.96 29.52
C LEU A 95 -13.57 -18.65 29.82
N ILE A 96 -14.30 -17.56 30.08
CA ILE A 96 -13.73 -16.28 30.52
C ILE A 96 -12.97 -16.46 31.84
N LYS A 97 -13.57 -17.12 32.85
CA LYS A 97 -12.89 -17.44 34.11
C LYS A 97 -11.63 -18.30 33.89
N LYS A 98 -11.66 -19.27 32.97
CA LYS A 98 -10.52 -20.14 32.63
C LYS A 98 -9.40 -19.41 31.89
N LEU A 99 -9.74 -18.46 31.01
CA LEU A 99 -8.80 -17.55 30.34
C LEU A 99 -8.16 -16.57 31.34
N ASN A 100 -8.97 -15.89 32.15
CA ASN A 100 -8.47 -14.95 33.16
C ASN A 100 -7.63 -15.67 34.23
N LYS A 101 -7.95 -16.92 34.60
CA LYS A 101 -7.11 -17.76 35.48
C LYS A 101 -5.82 -18.28 34.80
N LYS A 102 -5.72 -18.26 33.46
CA LYS A 102 -4.45 -18.45 32.73
C LYS A 102 -3.64 -17.16 32.65
N LEU A 103 -4.28 -16.00 32.45
CA LEU A 103 -3.63 -14.69 32.34
C LEU A 103 -3.12 -14.15 33.70
N LYS A 104 -3.83 -14.43 34.81
CA LYS A 104 -3.39 -14.06 36.17
C LYS A 104 -2.26 -14.92 36.74
N LYS A 105 -1.86 -16.00 36.07
CA LYS A 105 -0.64 -16.73 36.44
C LYS A 105 0.54 -16.01 35.79
N PRO A 106 1.58 -15.60 36.54
CA PRO A 106 2.79 -15.11 35.91
C PRO A 106 3.32 -16.22 35.01
N ALA A 107 3.34 -15.96 33.71
CA ALA A 107 3.88 -16.90 32.74
C ALA A 107 5.40 -16.90 32.90
N VAL A 108 5.91 -17.75 33.79
CA VAL A 108 7.34 -18.10 33.82
C VAL A 108 7.63 -18.90 32.55
N ILE A 109 7.90 -18.18 31.46
CA ILE A 109 8.25 -18.77 30.16
C ILE A 109 9.66 -19.37 30.29
N LYS A 110 9.74 -20.59 30.84
CA LYS A 110 10.89 -21.46 30.60
C LYS A 110 10.89 -21.79 29.10
N THR A 111 11.79 -21.17 28.36
CA THR A 111 11.85 -21.16 26.89
C THR A 111 12.29 -22.52 26.31
N ARG A 112 11.45 -23.55 26.42
CA ARG A 112 11.58 -24.76 25.59
C ARG A 112 11.11 -24.44 24.16
N LYS A 113 12.05 -24.56 23.21
CA LYS A 113 11.94 -24.11 21.81
C LYS A 113 11.06 -25.03 20.93
N ASN A 114 9.83 -25.31 21.34
CA ASN A 114 8.93 -26.13 20.53
C ASN A 114 8.19 -25.25 19.50
N LYS A 115 8.77 -25.14 18.30
CA LYS A 115 8.13 -24.52 17.14
C LYS A 115 6.88 -25.33 16.76
N MET A 116 5.68 -24.79 16.95
CA MET A 116 4.48 -25.34 16.31
C MET A 116 4.60 -25.13 14.80
N LYS A 117 4.82 -26.22 14.05
CA LYS A 117 4.69 -26.24 12.59
C LYS A 117 3.21 -26.38 12.25
N LEU A 118 2.59 -25.31 11.76
CA LEU A 118 1.32 -25.43 11.03
C LEU A 118 1.67 -25.83 9.58
N SER A 119 1.43 -27.09 9.21
CA SER A 119 1.70 -27.59 7.86
C SER A 119 0.55 -27.28 6.91
N ILE A 120 0.46 -26.03 6.47
CA ILE A 120 -0.36 -25.68 5.29
C ILE A 120 0.39 -26.18 4.06
N ASN A 121 -0.24 -27.04 3.26
CA ASN A 121 0.37 -27.58 2.04
C ASN A 121 0.30 -26.56 0.89
N LEU A 122 1.16 -25.53 0.98
CA LEU A 122 1.23 -24.43 0.02
C LEU A 122 1.58 -24.87 -1.41
N LYS A 123 2.06 -26.10 -1.61
CA LYS A 123 2.31 -26.68 -2.95
C LYS A 123 1.02 -27.01 -3.71
N GLN A 124 -0.11 -27.21 -3.01
CA GLN A 124 -1.38 -27.56 -3.66
C GLN A 124 -2.09 -26.30 -4.17
N LEU A 125 -2.24 -25.27 -3.32
CA LEU A 125 -2.79 -23.96 -3.71
C LEU A 125 -2.07 -23.33 -4.91
N ARG A 126 -0.73 -23.45 -4.98
CA ARG A 126 0.05 -22.94 -6.12
C ARG A 126 -0.23 -23.65 -7.45
N LYS A 127 -0.64 -24.93 -7.43
CA LYS A 127 -0.91 -25.70 -8.66
C LYS A 127 -2.26 -25.35 -9.29
N GLU A 128 -3.24 -24.93 -8.50
CA GLU A 128 -4.55 -24.51 -8.98
C GLU A 128 -4.47 -23.12 -9.61
N VAL A 129 -3.84 -22.15 -8.93
CA VAL A 129 -3.64 -20.77 -9.45
C VAL A 129 -2.86 -20.75 -10.78
N ILE A 130 -1.84 -21.61 -10.94
CA ILE A 130 -1.06 -21.68 -12.20
C ILE A 130 -1.88 -22.31 -13.35
N LYS A 131 -2.96 -23.05 -13.05
CA LYS A 131 -3.76 -23.74 -14.07
C LYS A 131 -4.73 -22.81 -14.80
N GLU A 132 -5.28 -21.80 -14.12
CA GLU A 132 -6.20 -20.82 -14.76
C GLU A 132 -5.47 -19.82 -15.66
N HIS A 133 -4.30 -19.33 -15.23
CA HIS A 133 -3.52 -18.33 -15.99
C HIS A 133 -2.91 -18.84 -17.31
N ARG A 134 -3.07 -20.13 -17.65
CA ARG A 134 -2.61 -20.69 -18.94
C ARG A 134 -3.72 -20.79 -20.00
N SER A 135 -4.98 -20.55 -19.63
CA SER A 135 -6.14 -20.77 -20.50
C SER A 135 -6.53 -19.56 -21.36
N ASN A 136 -6.27 -18.33 -20.89
CA ASN A 136 -6.66 -17.10 -21.58
C ASN A 136 -5.44 -16.37 -22.16
N SER A 137 -4.95 -16.88 -23.29
CA SER A 137 -3.98 -16.18 -24.15
C SER A 137 -4.71 -15.52 -25.32
N ILE A 138 -4.96 -14.21 -25.24
CA ILE A 138 -5.41 -13.41 -26.39
C ILE A 138 -4.27 -12.47 -26.80
N THR A 139 -3.72 -12.72 -27.98
CA THR A 139 -2.70 -11.91 -28.63
C THR A 139 -3.31 -10.73 -29.39
N PRO A 140 -2.74 -9.52 -29.32
CA PRO A 140 -2.89 -8.51 -30.35
C PRO A 140 -1.66 -8.45 -31.26
N THR A 141 -1.89 -8.50 -32.56
CA THR A 141 -0.92 -8.21 -33.63
C THR A 141 -0.75 -6.69 -33.85
N PRO A 142 0.31 -6.24 -34.54
CA PRO A 142 0.64 -4.82 -34.62
C PRO A 142 -0.06 -4.10 -35.78
N THR A 143 -0.49 -2.86 -35.53
CA THR A 143 -0.69 -1.83 -36.57
C THR A 143 -0.03 -0.52 -36.14
N SER A 144 0.56 0.16 -37.11
CA SER A 144 1.34 1.39 -36.95
C SER A 144 0.46 2.64 -36.92
N ASP A 145 0.90 3.68 -36.19
CA ASP A 145 1.34 4.92 -36.84
C ASP A 145 2.18 5.82 -35.90
N LYS A 146 3.05 6.64 -36.50
CA LYS A 146 4.12 7.43 -35.85
C LYS A 146 3.61 8.85 -35.53
N SER A 147 3.94 9.53 -34.43
CA SER A 147 5.26 10.18 -34.13
C SER A 147 5.12 10.95 -32.78
N ASN A 148 6.14 11.48 -32.09
CA ASN A 148 7.58 11.56 -32.35
C ASN A 148 8.43 11.60 -31.04
N ASN A 149 9.66 11.12 -31.12
CA ASN A 149 10.87 11.32 -30.28
C ASN A 149 10.83 12.16 -28.98
N ASN A 150 11.28 11.54 -27.87
CA ASN A 150 12.72 11.48 -27.55
C ASN A 150 13.07 10.30 -26.61
N ASN A 151 14.18 9.62 -26.88
CA ASN A 151 14.52 8.32 -26.27
C ASN A 151 15.19 8.43 -24.89
N SER A 152 14.86 7.53 -23.96
CA SER A 152 15.85 6.53 -23.46
C SER A 152 15.24 5.54 -22.44
N ASN A 153 15.39 4.24 -22.74
CA ASN A 153 15.34 3.10 -21.82
C ASN A 153 13.98 2.74 -21.16
N ASP A 154 13.10 2.05 -21.90
CA ASP A 154 12.02 1.22 -21.34
C ASP A 154 12.57 -0.05 -20.66
N ILE A 155 13.32 0.13 -19.57
CA ILE A 155 13.54 -0.92 -18.56
C ILE A 155 12.43 -0.73 -17.53
N PRO A 156 11.62 -1.77 -17.22
CA PRO A 156 10.65 -1.67 -16.13
C PRO A 156 11.37 -1.31 -14.82
N GLU A 157 11.11 -0.12 -14.29
CA GLU A 157 11.77 0.32 -13.04
C GLU A 157 11.39 -0.60 -11.88
N ASP A 158 12.40 -1.14 -11.20
CA ASP A 158 12.19 -2.07 -10.10
C ASP A 158 11.45 -1.41 -8.93
N ILE A 159 10.38 -2.07 -8.46
CA ILE A 159 9.49 -1.55 -7.43
C ILE A 159 9.97 -1.99 -6.04
N TYR A 160 10.45 -1.04 -5.25
CA TYR A 160 11.00 -1.26 -3.92
C TYR A 160 10.05 -0.79 -2.80
N CYS A 161 10.50 -0.95 -1.55
CA CYS A 161 9.81 -0.50 -0.33
C CYS A 161 8.38 -1.08 -0.15
N TRP A 162 7.69 -0.75 0.94
CA TRP A 162 6.28 -1.15 1.13
C TRP A 162 5.28 -0.22 0.43
N CYS A 163 5.69 0.99 0.05
CA CYS A 163 4.87 1.92 -0.71
C CYS A 163 4.64 1.48 -2.17
N GLN A 164 5.39 0.48 -2.66
CA GLN A 164 5.31 -0.02 -4.04
C GLN A 164 5.54 1.10 -5.07
N GLN A 165 6.65 1.82 -4.89
CA GLN A 165 7.10 2.87 -5.80
C GLN A 165 8.54 2.58 -6.25
N PRO A 166 9.00 3.16 -7.38
CA PRO A 166 10.40 3.13 -7.78
C PRO A 166 11.35 3.69 -6.71
N SER A 167 12.65 3.52 -6.91
CA SER A 167 13.67 4.15 -6.07
C SER A 167 13.66 5.68 -6.24
N PHE A 168 13.52 6.44 -5.15
CA PHE A 168 13.60 7.90 -5.16
C PHE A 168 14.19 8.45 -3.86
N GLY A 169 15.00 9.51 -3.93
CA GLY A 169 15.61 10.13 -2.76
C GLY A 169 16.46 9.18 -1.91
N ASP A 170 16.56 9.46 -0.60
CA ASP A 170 17.36 8.65 0.32
C ASP A 170 16.73 7.28 0.61
N MET A 171 17.51 6.22 0.38
CA MET A 171 17.09 4.83 0.61
C MET A 171 18.07 4.07 1.52
N VAL A 172 17.52 3.10 2.25
CA VAL A 172 18.27 2.19 3.13
C VAL A 172 18.06 0.74 2.70
N ALA A 173 19.14 -0.04 2.70
CA ALA A 173 19.09 -1.48 2.50
C ALA A 173 18.88 -2.22 3.83
N CYS A 174 18.07 -3.26 3.84
CA CYS A 174 17.88 -4.16 4.97
C CYS A 174 19.01 -5.18 5.03
N ASP A 175 19.77 -5.23 6.13
CA ASP A 175 20.92 -6.14 6.33
C ASP A 175 20.59 -7.65 6.40
N ASN A 176 19.34 -8.04 6.11
CA ASN A 176 18.96 -9.43 5.97
C ASN A 176 18.89 -9.78 4.48
N ASP A 177 19.91 -10.45 3.94
CA ASP A 177 20.00 -10.97 2.56
C ASP A 177 18.87 -11.96 2.15
N ASN A 178 17.89 -12.21 3.02
CA ASN A 178 16.63 -12.90 2.70
C ASN A 178 15.42 -11.95 2.69
N CYS A 179 15.63 -10.62 2.69
CA CYS A 179 14.55 -9.64 2.68
C CYS A 179 13.92 -9.58 1.29
N PRO A 180 12.60 -9.82 1.11
CA PRO A 180 12.00 -9.93 -0.22
C PRO A 180 11.83 -8.60 -0.99
N ARG A 181 12.37 -7.49 -0.47
CA ARG A 181 12.29 -6.14 -1.05
C ARG A 181 13.59 -5.35 -0.97
N GLU A 182 14.47 -5.71 -0.02
CA GLU A 182 15.82 -5.19 0.21
C GLU A 182 15.92 -3.68 0.52
N TRP A 183 15.35 -2.81 -0.31
CA TRP A 183 15.44 -1.35 -0.25
C TRP A 183 14.17 -0.65 0.25
N PHE A 184 14.35 0.42 1.03
CA PHE A 184 13.29 1.19 1.67
C PHE A 184 13.60 2.69 1.67
N HIS A 185 12.63 3.54 1.34
CA HIS A 185 12.78 5.00 1.42
C HIS A 185 12.83 5.49 2.87
N TYR A 186 13.68 6.48 3.17
CA TYR A 186 13.87 7.01 4.52
C TYR A 186 12.56 7.46 5.18
N SER A 187 11.71 8.19 4.44
CA SER A 187 10.39 8.65 4.88
C SER A 187 9.44 7.48 5.22
N CYS A 188 9.46 6.40 4.43
CA CYS A 188 8.60 5.23 4.64
C CYS A 188 8.98 4.39 5.87
N VAL A 189 10.21 4.52 6.39
CA VAL A 189 10.68 3.79 7.58
C VAL A 189 11.08 4.70 8.75
N GLY A 190 10.78 5.99 8.68
CA GLY A 190 11.01 6.96 9.76
C GLY A 190 12.48 7.28 10.04
N ILE A 191 13.36 7.15 9.03
CA ILE A 191 14.78 7.49 9.13
C ILE A 191 14.98 8.93 8.65
N THR A 192 15.71 9.73 9.44
CA THR A 192 16.06 11.13 9.09
C THR A 192 17.56 11.35 8.90
N LYS A 193 18.40 10.37 9.26
CA LYS A 193 19.86 10.38 9.12
C LYS A 193 20.34 8.93 8.89
N PRO A 194 21.42 8.70 8.10
CA PRO A 194 21.93 7.36 7.85
C PRO A 194 22.14 6.55 9.14
N PRO A 195 21.58 5.33 9.25
CA PRO A 195 21.69 4.52 10.46
C PRO A 195 23.15 4.09 10.68
N LYS A 196 23.64 4.23 11.91
CA LYS A 196 24.99 3.78 12.28
C LYS A 196 24.97 2.27 12.57
N GLY A 197 25.60 1.48 11.71
CA GLY A 197 25.68 0.04 11.84
C GLY A 197 24.48 -0.69 11.23
N LYS A 198 24.22 -1.92 11.70
CA LYS A 198 23.28 -2.85 11.05
C LYS A 198 21.81 -2.45 11.23
N TRP A 199 21.07 -2.28 10.13
CA TRP A 199 19.68 -1.87 10.08
C TRP A 199 18.77 -2.93 9.45
N PHE A 200 17.53 -3.03 9.92
CA PHE A 200 16.57 -4.02 9.45
C PHE A 200 15.17 -3.42 9.33
N CYS A 201 14.52 -3.61 8.18
CA CYS A 201 13.16 -3.12 7.93
C CYS A 201 12.09 -3.73 8.84
N SER A 202 12.36 -4.84 9.51
CA SER A 202 11.39 -5.47 10.41
C SER A 202 12.03 -6.30 11.50
N THR A 203 11.29 -6.46 12.60
CA THR A 203 11.67 -7.39 13.69
C THR A 203 11.75 -8.85 13.22
N LYS A 204 11.14 -9.20 12.08
CA LYS A 204 11.30 -10.50 11.41
C LYS A 204 12.68 -10.61 10.75
N CYS A 205 13.04 -9.67 9.89
CA CYS A 205 14.35 -9.66 9.22
C CYS A 205 15.51 -9.65 10.22
N GLN A 206 15.39 -8.86 11.30
CA GLN A 206 16.40 -8.84 12.36
C GLN A 206 16.56 -10.20 13.08
N LYS A 207 15.47 -10.96 13.27
CA LYS A 207 15.50 -12.30 13.90
C LYS A 207 16.05 -13.37 12.96
N GLU A 208 15.75 -13.29 11.68
CA GLU A 208 16.27 -14.19 10.64
C GLU A 208 17.78 -14.04 10.51
N TRP A 209 18.26 -12.81 10.34
CA TRP A 209 19.70 -12.50 10.31
C TRP A 209 20.43 -12.98 11.57
N LYS A 210 19.94 -12.61 12.77
CA LYS A 210 20.51 -13.07 14.07
C LYS A 210 20.52 -14.59 14.21
N THR A 211 19.67 -15.32 13.49
CA THR A 211 19.67 -16.79 13.50
C THR A 211 20.73 -17.35 12.55
N LYS A 212 20.85 -16.81 11.33
CA LYS A 212 21.93 -17.15 10.37
C LYS A 212 23.32 -16.90 10.96
N SER A 213 23.59 -15.71 11.53
CA SER A 213 24.92 -15.36 12.05
C SER A 213 25.38 -16.36 13.13
N ARG A 214 24.46 -16.84 13.96
CA ARG A 214 24.72 -17.87 15.01
C ARG A 214 24.98 -19.27 14.44
N GLN A 215 24.63 -19.54 13.19
CA GLN A 215 24.91 -20.80 12.50
C GLN A 215 26.28 -20.71 11.81
N ASN A 216 26.60 -19.61 11.11
CA ASN A 216 27.89 -19.41 10.47
C ASN A 216 29.06 -19.35 11.48
N ILE A 217 28.86 -18.72 12.66
CA ILE A 217 29.87 -18.70 13.75
C ILE A 217 30.20 -20.12 14.27
N LYS A 218 29.29 -21.10 14.11
CA LYS A 218 29.55 -22.49 14.50
C LYS A 218 30.25 -23.32 13.42
N GLN A 219 30.29 -22.84 12.18
CA GLN A 219 30.97 -23.52 11.07
C GLN A 219 32.43 -23.07 10.92
N HIS A 220 32.76 -21.83 11.32
CA HIS A 220 34.13 -21.30 11.34
C HIS A 220 34.89 -21.54 12.68
N ARG A 221 34.51 -22.57 13.44
CA ARG A 221 35.16 -22.90 14.73
C ARG A 221 35.54 -24.38 14.88
N ASN A 222 35.56 -25.09 13.75
CA ASN A 222 36.26 -26.35 13.53
C ASN A 222 37.42 -26.08 12.56
#